data_AF-A0A2G4JER7-F1
#
_entry.id   AF-A0A2G4JER7-F1
#
_cell.length_a   1.000
_cell.length_b   1.000
_cell.length_c   1.000
_cell.angle_alpha   90.00
_cell.angle_beta   90.00
_cell.angle_gamma   90.00
#
_symmetry.space_group_name_H-M   'P 1'
#
loop_
_entity.id
_entity.type
_entity.pdbx_description
1 polymer ?
#
loop_
_entity_poly.entity_id
_entity_poly.type
_entity_poly.pdbx_seq_one_letter_code
_entity_poly.pdbx_strand_id
1 'polypeptide(L)' 'MSEKNKDELIEAQKQVIGILFEVIKRLQTNNDLDDEYFKIMELKNQTKKERLDKILLEKEENAKIVGRLLEQLQI' A
#
# COMPACT_ATOMS: atom_id res chain seq x y z
N MET A 1 3.48 36.89 -1.89
CA MET A 1 2.61 35.70 -2.05
C MET A 1 1.20 36.12 -1.72
N SER A 2 0.24 35.99 -2.64
CA SER A 2 -1.17 36.24 -2.34
C SER A 2 -1.72 35.14 -1.42
N GLU A 3 -2.80 35.38 -0.69
CA GLU A 3 -3.50 34.34 0.09
C GLU A 3 -3.94 33.17 -0.80
N LYS A 4 -4.45 33.45 -2.01
CA LYS A 4 -4.81 32.41 -3.00
C LYS A 4 -3.67 31.43 -3.29
N ASN A 5 -2.43 31.92 -3.44
CA ASN A 5 -1.28 31.05 -3.68
C ASN A 5 -0.90 30.20 -2.45
N LYS A 6 -1.27 30.62 -1.24
CA LYS A 6 -1.06 29.80 -0.03
C LYS A 6 -2.10 28.69 0.08
N ASP A 7 -3.37 28.99 -0.20
CA ASP A 7 -4.44 28.01 -0.14
C ASP A 7 -4.25 26.88 -1.17
N GLU A 8 -3.88 27.24 -2.40
CA GLU A 8 -3.56 26.27 -3.46
C GLU A 8 -2.40 25.35 -3.07
N LEU A 9 -1.38 25.89 -2.41
CA LEU A 9 -0.22 25.13 -1.93
C LEU A 9 -0.60 24.19 -0.77
N ILE A 10 -1.48 24.62 0.13
CA ILE A 10 -1.99 23.79 1.23
C ILE A 10 -2.81 22.61 0.67
N GLU A 11 -3.66 22.85 -0.33
CA GLU A 11 -4.44 21.78 -0.95
C GLU A 11 -3.56 20.76 -1.68
N ALA A 12 -2.55 21.21 -2.42
CA ALA A 12 -1.57 20.32 -3.04
C ALA A 12 -0.85 19.46 -1.99
N GLN A 13 -0.44 20.05 -0.86
CA GLN A 13 0.19 19.32 0.24
C GLN A 13 -0.75 18.27 0.86
N LYS A 14 -2.02 18.59 1.08
CA LYS A 14 -3.02 17.64 1.59
C LYS A 14 -3.19 16.44 0.65
N GLN A 15 -3.20 16.67 -0.66
CA GLN A 15 -3.29 15.59 -1.65
C GLN A 15 -2.05 14.68 -1.59
N VAL A 16 -0.85 15.25 -1.57
CA VAL A 16 0.40 14.49 -1.43
C VAL A 16 0.41 13.66 -0.14
N ILE A 17 0.02 14.27 0.99
CA ILE A 17 -0.10 13.56 2.28
C ILE A 17 -1.09 12.40 2.17
N GLY A 18 -2.26 12.62 1.56
CA GLY A 18 -3.27 11.58 1.36
C GLY A 18 -2.73 10.38 0.56
N ILE A 19 -2.02 10.65 -0.54
CA ILE A 19 -1.38 9.61 -1.36
C ILE A 19 -0.34 8.83 -0.53
N LEU A 20 0.55 9.52 0.19
CA LEU A 20 1.57 8.89 1.02
C LEU A 20 0.98 8.04 2.13
N PHE A 21 -0.11 8.49 2.77
CA PHE A 21 -0.82 7.71 3.78
C PHE A 21 -1.37 6.40 3.22
N GLU A 22 -1.98 6.44 2.04
CA GLU A 22 -2.50 5.23 1.41
C GLU A 22 -1.37 4.26 1.02
N VAL A 23 -0.24 4.78 0.50
CA VAL A 23 0.95 3.98 0.22
C VAL A 23 1.44 3.26 1.49
N ILE A 24 1.59 3.99 2.61
CA ILE A 24 2.04 3.41 3.88
C ILE A 24 1.10 2.31 4.34
N LYS A 25 -0.22 2.53 4.29
CA LYS A 25 -1.22 1.52 4.69
C LYS A 25 -1.07 0.23 3.89
N ARG A 26 -0.91 0.33 2.56
CA ARG A 26 -0.77 -0.84 1.68
C ARG A 26 0.51 -1.62 1.94
N LEU A 27 1.61 -0.91 2.21
CA LEU A 27 2.87 -1.54 2.60
C LEU A 27 2.76 -2.23 3.96
N GLN A 28 2.07 -1.62 4.93
CA GLN A 28 1.80 -2.24 6.22
C GLN A 28 0.95 -3.51 6.07
N THR A 29 -0.12 -3.46 5.27
CA THR A 29 -0.93 -4.65 4.95
C THR A 29 -0.09 -5.75 4.31
N ASN A 30 0.83 -5.41 3.40
CA ASN A 30 1.74 -6.40 2.82
C ASN A 30 2.67 -7.04 3.84
N ASN A 31 3.15 -6.28 4.84
CA ASN A 31 3.95 -6.84 5.93
C ASN A 31 3.12 -7.80 6.81
N ASP A 32 1.87 -7.45 7.14
CA ASP A 32 0.98 -8.33 7.90
C ASP A 32 0.69 -9.63 7.14
N LEU A 33 0.52 -9.54 5.82
CA LEU A 33 0.36 -10.68 4.91
C LEU A 33 1.61 -11.55 4.84
N ASP A 34 2.81 -10.96 4.88
CA ASP A 34 4.07 -11.69 4.96
C ASP A 34 4.20 -12.47 6.27
N ASP A 35 3.85 -11.86 7.40
CA ASP A 35 3.81 -12.54 8.69
C ASP A 35 2.84 -13.73 8.67
N GLU A 36 1.68 -13.59 8.03
CA GLU A 36 0.73 -14.69 7.86
C GLU A 36 1.31 -15.80 6.95
N TYR A 37 1.92 -15.42 5.83
CA TYR A 37 2.55 -16.35 4.89
C TYR A 37 3.58 -17.22 5.60
N PHE A 38 4.51 -16.60 6.35
CA PHE A 38 5.56 -17.32 7.05
C PHE A 38 5.01 -18.28 8.11
N LYS A 39 4.00 -17.85 8.88
CA LYS A 39 3.34 -18.73 9.86
C LYS A 39 2.71 -19.96 9.20
N ILE A 40 2.05 -19.81 8.05
CA ILE A 40 1.45 -20.94 7.34
C ILE A 40 2.53 -21.90 6.84
N MET A 41 3.64 -21.35 6.31
CA MET A 41 4.76 -22.14 5.80
C MET A 41 5.49 -22.92 6.91
N GLU A 42 5.72 -22.30 8.08
CA GLU A 42 6.35 -22.95 9.23
C GLU A 42 5.52 -24.13 9.76
N LEU A 43 4.19 -23.98 9.77
CA LEU A 43 3.27 -25.03 10.23
C LEU A 43 3.16 -26.22 9.25
N LYS A 44 3.86 -26.19 8.10
CA LYS A 44 3.82 -27.19 7.00
C LYS A 44 2.40 -27.60 6.62
N ASN A 45 1.45 -26.67 6.77
CA ASN A 45 0.03 -26.99 6.71
C ASN A 45 -0.44 -26.89 5.25
N GLN A 46 -0.14 -27.93 4.45
CA GLN A 46 -0.42 -27.98 3.01
C GLN A 46 -1.91 -27.83 2.66
N THR A 47 -2.82 -28.01 3.63
CA THR A 47 -4.26 -27.77 3.49
C THR A 47 -4.63 -26.30 3.32
N LYS A 48 -3.71 -25.36 3.58
CA LYS A 48 -3.94 -23.91 3.44
C LYS A 48 -3.42 -23.31 2.13
N LYS A 49 -3.17 -24.14 1.11
CA LYS A 49 -2.69 -23.67 -0.20
C LYS A 49 -3.53 -22.53 -0.78
N GLU A 50 -4.86 -22.62 -0.72
CA GLU A 50 -5.75 -21.56 -1.19
C GLU A 50 -5.55 -20.22 -0.47
N ARG A 51 -5.20 -20.23 0.83
CA ARG A 51 -4.91 -18.99 1.57
C ARG A 51 -3.58 -18.41 1.15
N LEU A 52 -2.56 -19.24 0.93
CA LEU A 52 -1.26 -18.79 0.42
C LEU A 52 -1.41 -18.12 -0.96
N ASP A 53 -2.18 -18.72 -1.86
CA ASP A 53 -2.43 -18.15 -3.19
C ASP A 53 -3.15 -16.79 -3.08
N LYS A 54 -4.14 -16.67 -2.18
CA LYS A 54 -4.82 -15.39 -1.90
C LYS A 54 -3.87 -14.33 -1.33
N ILE A 55 -3.02 -14.70 -0.38
CA ILE A 55 -2.01 -13.79 0.20
C ILE A 55 -1.13 -13.22 -0.93
N LEU A 56 -0.64 -14.06 -1.84
CA LEU A 56 0.20 -13.61 -2.94
C LEU A 56 -0.53 -12.65 -3.90
N LEU A 57 -1.80 -12.94 -4.21
CA LEU A 57 -2.63 -12.06 -5.03
C LEU A 57 -2.88 -10.70 -4.36
N GLU A 58 -3.24 -10.71 -3.07
CA GLU A 58 -3.47 -9.48 -2.29
C GLU A 58 -2.19 -8.62 -2.23
N LYS A 59 -1.02 -9.25 -2.05
CA LYS A 59 0.27 -8.55 -2.06
C LYS A 59 0.57 -7.92 -3.42
N GLU A 60 0.30 -8.62 -4.51
CA GLU A 60 0.50 -8.13 -5.87
C GLU A 60 -0.43 -6.95 -6.18
N GLU A 61 -1.70 -7.03 -5.76
CA GLU A 61 -2.66 -5.95 -5.93
C GLU A 61 -2.24 -4.70 -5.15
N ASN A 62 -1.84 -4.86 -3.88
CA ASN A 62 -1.33 -3.76 -3.07
C ASN A 62 -0.08 -3.12 -3.72
N ALA A 63 0.85 -3.92 -4.26
CA ALA A 63 2.02 -3.41 -4.96
C ALA A 63 1.65 -2.60 -6.22
N LYS A 64 0.67 -3.07 -7.02
CA LYS A 64 0.15 -2.34 -8.18
C LYS A 64 -0.49 -1.01 -7.79
N ILE A 65 -1.27 -0.99 -6.71
CA ILE A 65 -1.90 0.23 -6.18
C ILE A 65 -0.83 1.22 -5.72
N VAL A 66 0.16 0.75 -4.94
CA VAL A 66 1.29 1.58 -4.50
C VAL A 66 2.04 2.17 -5.68
N GLY A 67 2.33 1.38 -6.73
CA GLY A 67 2.99 1.87 -7.95
C GLY A 67 2.21 3.03 -8.59
N ARG A 68 0.91 2.86 -8.81
CA ARG A 68 0.05 3.92 -9.39
C ARG A 68 -0.01 5.18 -8.54
N LEU A 69 -0.05 5.02 -7.21
CA LEU A 69 -0.07 6.14 -6.27
C LEU A 69 1.26 6.91 -6.29
N LEU A 70 2.39 6.21 -6.37
CA LEU A 70 3.71 6.84 -6.47
C LEU A 70 3.92 7.54 -7.82
N GLU A 71 3.39 6.99 -8.91
CA GLU A 71 3.39 7.65 -10.23
C GLU A 71 2.68 9.01 -10.18
N GLN A 72 1.60 9.14 -9.40
CA GLN A 72 0.89 10.42 -9.21
C GLN A 72 1.74 11.49 -8.49
N LEU A 73 2.80 11.09 -7.77
CA LEU A 73 3.71 12.01 -7.09
C LEU A 73 4.91 12.41 -7.96
N GLN A 74 5.20 11.64 -9.01
CA GLN A 74 6.25 11.97 -9.98
C GLN A 74 5.66 12.97 -10.98
N ILE A 75 5.59 14.24 -10.55
CA ILE A 75 5.29 15.40 -11.42
C ILE A 75 6.49 15.68 -12.33
#